data_AF-A0A923SH74-F1
#
_entry.id   AF-A0A923SH74-F1
#
_cell.length_a   1.000
_cell.length_b   1.000
_cell.length_c   1.000
_cell.angle_alpha   90.00
_cell.angle_beta   90.00
_cell.angle_gamma   90.00
#
_symmetry.space_group_name_H-M   'P 1'
#
loop_
_entity.id
_entity.type
_entity.pdbx_description
1 polymer ?
#
loop_
_entity_poly.entity_id
_entity_poly.type
_entity_poly.pdbx_seq_one_letter_code
_entity_poly.pdbx_strand_id
1 'polypeptide(L)' 'MEDFAVGLGVFGLIIGLIVLVIYLWSIVWAYKDAERRGKPGWLVAIVVAFLAWPIGLLLWLLVRPNDRTTYNP' A
#
# COMPACT_ATOMS: atom_id res chain seq x y z
N MET A 1 -22.10 -31.07 -2.29
CA MET A 1 -20.82 -30.55 -2.84
C MET A 1 -21.00 -29.14 -3.41
N GLU A 2 -22.15 -28.81 -4.01
CA GLU A 2 -22.46 -27.49 -4.57
C GLU A 2 -22.43 -26.37 -3.51
N ASP A 3 -23.10 -26.55 -2.37
CA ASP A 3 -23.12 -25.54 -1.29
C ASP A 3 -21.72 -25.22 -0.74
N PHE A 4 -20.84 -26.22 -0.70
CA PHE A 4 -19.45 -26.05 -0.26
C PHE A 4 -18.66 -25.20 -1.27
N ALA A 5 -18.83 -25.45 -2.57
CA ALA A 5 -18.19 -24.64 -3.62
C ALA A 5 -18.69 -23.19 -3.61
N VAL A 6 -20.00 -22.98 -3.41
CA VAL A 6 -20.60 -21.65 -3.25
C VAL A 6 -20.03 -20.95 -2.02
N GLY A 7 -19.92 -21.64 -0.89
CA GLY A 7 -19.33 -21.11 0.34
C GLY A 7 -17.88 -20.65 0.15
N LEU A 8 -17.05 -21.46 -0.52
CA LEU A 8 -15.68 -21.08 -0.87
C LEU A 8 -15.61 -19.87 -1.82
N GLY A 9 -16.52 -19.80 -2.79
CA GLY A 9 -16.61 -18.68 -3.72
C GLY A 9 -16.93 -17.36 -3.02
N VAL A 10 -17.95 -17.36 -2.16
CA VAL A 10 -18.33 -16.17 -1.37
C VAL A 10 -17.20 -15.77 -0.41
N PHE A 11 -16.58 -16.75 0.27
CA PHE A 11 -15.44 -16.49 1.14
C PHE A 11 -14.26 -15.85 0.40
N GLY A 12 -13.90 -16.41 -0.76
CA GLY A 12 -12.85 -15.85 -1.62
C GLY A 12 -13.16 -14.43 -2.09
N LEU A 13 -14.42 -14.14 -2.43
CA LEU A 13 -14.85 -12.81 -2.84
C LEU A 13 -14.72 -11.78 -1.70
N ILE A 14 -15.12 -12.14 -0.47
CA ILE A 14 -14.98 -11.27 0.71
C ILE A 14 -13.49 -10.97 0.97
N ILE A 15 -12.64 -11.99 0.95
CA ILE A 15 -11.19 -11.81 1.15
C ILE A 15 -10.60 -10.95 0.03
N GLY A 16 -10.98 -11.19 -1.23
CA GLY A 16 -10.53 -10.39 -2.36
C GLY A 16 -10.89 -8.92 -2.23
N LEU A 17 -12.11 -8.60 -1.79
CA LEU A 17 -12.53 -7.22 -1.54
C LEU A 17 -11.74 -6.56 -0.41
N ILE A 18 -11.49 -7.27 0.69
CA ILE A 18 -10.68 -6.76 1.80
C ILE A 18 -9.26 -6.45 1.33
N VAL A 19 -8.63 -7.39 0.59
CA VAL A 19 -7.29 -7.20 0.04
C VAL A 19 -7.26 -6.01 -0.93
N LEU A 20 -8.28 -5.85 -1.78
CA LEU A 20 -8.39 -4.72 -2.70
C LEU A 20 -8.47 -3.37 -1.96
N VAL A 21 -9.27 -3.29 -0.90
CA VAL A 21 -9.37 -2.08 -0.07
C VAL A 21 -8.03 -1.75 0.58
N ILE A 22 -7.35 -2.74 1.17
CA ILE A 22 -6.03 -2.54 1.79
C ILE A 22 -4.99 -2.11 0.75
N TYR A 23 -5.01 -2.73 -0.43
CA TYR A 23 -4.13 -2.40 -1.54
C TYR A 23 -4.28 -0.93 -1.95
N LEU A 24 -5.51 -0.49 -2.26
CA LEU A 24 -5.76 0.90 -2.63
C LEU A 24 -5.41 1.89 -1.50
N TRP A 25 -5.77 1.56 -0.27
CA TRP A 25 -5.44 2.38 0.89
C TRP A 25 -3.93 2.52 1.06
N SER A 26 -3.16 1.44 0.87
CA SER A 26 -1.70 1.45 0.99
C SER A 26 -1.01 2.35 -0.05
N ILE A 27 -1.54 2.39 -1.29
CA ILE A 27 -1.03 3.27 -2.34
C ILE A 27 -1.25 4.74 -1.98
N VAL A 28 -2.48 5.08 -1.58
CA VAL A 28 -2.84 6.45 -1.18
C VAL A 28 -2.05 6.88 0.05
N TRP A 29 -1.86 5.97 1.00
CA TRP A 29 -1.05 6.23 2.19
C TRP A 29 0.42 6.49 1.83
N ALA A 30 1.03 5.65 1.00
CA ALA A 30 2.43 5.79 0.61
C ALA A 30 2.67 7.08 -0.21
N TYR A 31 1.73 7.44 -1.08
CA TYR A 31 1.73 8.73 -1.78
C TYR A 31 1.81 9.91 -0.79
N LYS A 32 0.88 9.96 0.18
CA LYS A 32 0.82 11.06 1.15
C LYS A 32 2.00 11.07 2.10
N ASP A 33 2.51 9.91 2.51
CA ASP A 33 3.70 9.79 3.36
C ASP A 33 4.95 10.31 2.64
N ALA A 34 5.10 10.01 1.35
CA ALA A 34 6.20 10.52 0.54
C ALA A 34 6.13 12.04 0.36
N GLU A 35 4.96 12.61 0.06
CA GLU A 35 4.80 14.07 -0.06
C GLU A 35 5.15 14.79 1.25
N ARG A 36 4.71 14.26 2.40
CA ARG A 36 5.05 14.82 3.72
C ARG A 36 6.55 14.83 3.99
N ARG A 37 7.30 13.88 3.43
CA ARG A 37 8.75 13.76 3.55
C ARG A 37 9.52 14.52 2.46
N GLY A 38 8.84 15.36 1.68
CA GLY A 38 9.45 16.12 0.57
C GLY A 38 9.95 15.23 -0.58
N LYS A 39 9.41 14.02 -0.72
CA LYS A 39 9.72 13.10 -1.81
C LYS A 39 8.57 13.07 -2.82
N PRO A 40 8.84 12.82 -4.11
CA PRO A 40 7.81 12.75 -5.14
C PRO A 40 6.85 11.58 -4.87
N GLY A 41 5.65 11.88 -4.34
CA GLY A 41 4.69 10.85 -3.91
C GLY A 41 4.17 9.97 -5.02
N TRP A 42 4.06 10.49 -6.24
CA TRP A 42 3.62 9.70 -7.40
C TRP A 42 4.62 8.58 -7.75
N LEU A 43 5.93 8.80 -7.61
CA LEU A 43 6.94 7.75 -7.85
C LEU A 43 6.80 6.63 -6.83
N VAL A 44 6.62 6.98 -5.55
CA VAL A 44 6.41 6.01 -4.48
C VAL A 44 5.11 5.22 -4.70
N ALA A 45 4.03 5.91 -5.08
CA ALA A 45 2.75 5.28 -5.37
C ALA A 45 2.85 4.26 -6.52
N ILE A 46 3.57 4.57 -7.60
CA ILE A 46 3.80 3.63 -8.71
C ILE A 46 4.57 2.39 -8.25
N VAL A 47 5.62 2.57 -7.43
CA VAL A 47 6.41 1.46 -6.87
C VAL A 47 5.53 0.56 -5.99
N VAL A 48 4.71 1.16 -5.13
CA VAL A 48 3.78 0.41 -4.26
C VAL A 48 2.69 -0.30 -5.08
N ALA A 49 2.14 0.36 -6.10
CA ALA A 49 1.03 -0.17 -6.89
C ALA A 49 1.43 -1.29 -7.85
N PHE A 50 2.52 -1.13 -8.61
CA PHE A 50 2.79 -1.98 -9.76
C PHE A 50 4.01 -2.88 -9.60
N LEU A 51 5.02 -2.44 -8.84
CA LEU A 51 6.29 -3.15 -8.85
C LEU A 51 6.33 -4.29 -7.85
N ALA A 52 5.67 -4.16 -6.69
CA ALA A 52 5.80 -5.20 -5.69
C ALA A 52 4.82 -5.17 -4.52
N TRP A 53 3.52 -4.86 -4.61
CA TRP A 53 2.67 -4.98 -3.40
C TRP A 53 2.72 -6.42 -2.82
N PRO A 54 3.07 -6.66 -1.54
CA PRO A 54 3.33 -5.70 -0.45
C PRO A 54 4.80 -5.26 -0.27
N ILE A 55 5.77 -5.96 -0.89
CA ILE A 55 7.20 -5.63 -0.93
C ILE A 55 7.48 -4.15 -1.26
N GLY A 56 6.78 -3.51 -2.20
CA GLY A 56 6.99 -2.11 -2.59
C GLY A 56 6.65 -1.15 -1.45
N LEU A 57 5.62 -1.49 -0.68
CA LEU A 57 5.27 -0.78 0.56
C LEU A 57 6.34 -0.98 1.62
N LEU A 58 6.86 -2.22 1.77
CA LEU A 58 7.95 -2.52 2.71
C LEU A 58 9.25 -1.80 2.34
N LEU A 59 9.59 -1.71 1.05
CA LEU A 59 10.74 -0.96 0.55
C LEU A 59 10.60 0.54 0.85
N TRP A 60 9.42 1.10 0.64
CA TRP A 60 9.15 2.49 1.03
C TRP A 60 9.34 2.68 2.54
N LEU A 61 8.79 1.79 3.37
CA LEU A 61 8.96 1.85 4.83
C LEU A 61 10.43 1.76 5.28
N LEU A 62 11.26 1.02 4.54
CA LEU A 62 12.69 0.85 4.84
C LEU A 62 13.53 2.07 4.43
N VAL A 63 13.24 2.68 3.28
CA VAL A 63 14.06 3.75 2.68
C VAL A 63 13.54 5.15 3.00
N ARG A 64 12.31 5.28 3.53
CA ARG A 64 11.70 6.59 3.79
C ARG A 64 12.58 7.46 4.71
N PRO A 65 12.78 8.76 4.39
CA PRO A 65 13.55 9.67 5.24
C PRO A 65 12.91 9.87 6.61
N ASN A 66 13.71 10.03 7.66
CA ASN A 66 13.19 10.38 8.99
C ASN A 66 12.88 11.88 9.05
N ASP A 67 11.76 12.28 9.66
CA ASP A 67 11.23 13.66 9.68
C ASP A 67 12.08 14.67 10.49
N ARG A 68 13.32 14.32 10.82
CA ARG A 68 14.24 15.10 11.66
C ARG A 68 15.09 16.06 10.82
N THR A 69 14.46 16.91 10.01
CA THR A 69 15.14 18.11 9.51
C THR A 69 14.73 19.27 10.40
N THR A 70 15.35 19.35 11.59
CA THR A 70 15.43 20.60 12.33
C THR A 70 16.20 21.59 11.46
N TYR A 71 15.48 22.41 10.71
CA TYR A 71 16.03 23.65 10.16
C TYR A 71 16.37 24.54 11.36
N ASN A 72 17.67 24.60 11.71
CA ASN A 72 18.18 25.58 12.66
C ASN A 72 18.64 26.80 11.84
N PRO A 73 17.91 27.92 11.87
CA PRO A 73 18.20 29.11 11.05
C PRO A 73 19.54 29.76 11.39
#